data_AF-A0A1Z4LQX8-F1
#
_entry.id   AF-A0A1Z4LQX8-F1
#
_cell.length_a   1.000
_cell.length_b   1.000
_cell.length_c   1.000
_cell.angle_alpha   90.00
_cell.angle_beta   90.00
_cell.angle_gamma   90.00
#
_symmetry.space_group_name_H-M   'P 1'
#
loop_
_entity.id
_entity.type
_entity.pdbx_description
1 polymer ?
#
loop_
_entity_poly.entity_id
_entity_poly.type
_entity_poly.pdbx_seq_one_letter_code
_entity_poly.pdbx_strand_id
1 'polypeptide(L)'
;MVQVFGDFVESTHKKENLTLGFSPSSVPISERWRNNGLSADYIAEYLATVLNNEENESDDTEYLAEIKSSASYIANELLENGMKYCNQHTEYPITFHIELVSNEIRFFLENTIIPANAERLKEFINELDNSDPDEFYIRQLEKTAEDELEDNTSSGLGFLSIINDYSAKLGWKFQTVDQSSLVMSVTTLVRLMLQQTEQLNQQTETENKTNTNVEPIEVKGENFTIIYNNSSKAVNFTGRVRLRGLQEYTVVFELFDKVLETNKNSITIDLQNLELLNSSGIDMLSKFIITARKKKTVDIKIIGSSSKTWQARLLKNMQRLMPKLEYELK
;
A
#
# COMPACT_ATOMS: atom_id res chain seq x y z
N MET A 1 -16.01 -19.92 19.35
CA MET A 1 -15.61 -20.90 18.31
C MET A 1 -14.46 -20.28 17.52
N VAL A 2 -13.43 -21.05 17.17
CA VAL A 2 -12.27 -20.55 16.39
C VAL A 2 -12.44 -20.96 14.93
N GLN A 3 -12.17 -20.04 13.99
CA GLN A 3 -12.19 -20.30 12.54
C GLN A 3 -10.89 -19.75 11.94
N VAL A 4 -10.25 -20.50 11.05
CA VAL A 4 -8.96 -20.13 10.44
C VAL A 4 -9.06 -20.23 8.92
N PHE A 5 -8.47 -19.26 8.22
CA PHE A 5 -8.48 -19.13 6.76
C PHE A 5 -7.10 -18.73 6.22
N GLY A 6 -6.84 -19.02 4.95
CA GLY A 6 -5.57 -18.68 4.27
C GLY A 6 -4.34 -19.37 4.85
N ASP A 7 -3.16 -18.76 4.66
CA ASP A 7 -1.85 -19.23 5.13
C ASP A 7 -1.59 -18.93 6.63
N PHE A 8 -2.65 -18.91 7.45
CA PHE A 8 -2.52 -18.54 8.86
C PHE A 8 -1.62 -19.52 9.62
N VAL A 9 -0.64 -18.98 10.35
CA VAL A 9 0.21 -19.72 11.29
C VAL A 9 0.20 -19.01 12.63
N GLU A 10 0.22 -19.77 13.72
CA GLU A 10 0.28 -19.18 15.06
C GLU A 10 1.65 -18.53 15.31
N SER A 11 1.62 -17.43 16.07
CA SER A 11 2.83 -16.79 16.59
C SER A 11 3.55 -17.74 17.56
N THR A 12 4.87 -17.73 17.50
CA THR A 12 5.70 -18.61 18.34
C THR A 12 6.22 -17.92 19.59
N HIS A 13 6.26 -16.58 19.61
CA HIS A 13 6.81 -15.69 20.64
C HIS A 13 8.24 -16.04 21.09
N LYS A 14 8.97 -16.85 20.32
CA LYS A 14 10.26 -17.44 20.70
C LYS A 14 11.47 -16.78 20.02
N LYS A 15 11.24 -15.97 19.00
CA LYS A 15 12.26 -15.25 18.22
C LYS A 15 12.16 -13.75 18.48
N GLU A 16 13.05 -12.97 17.86
CA GLU A 16 13.00 -11.52 17.88
C GLU A 16 11.60 -11.04 17.45
N ASN A 17 10.97 -10.24 18.30
CA ASN A 17 9.59 -9.83 18.12
C ASN A 17 9.31 -8.46 18.74
N LEU A 18 8.34 -7.76 18.17
CA LEU A 18 7.83 -6.49 18.65
C LEU A 18 6.31 -6.57 18.77
N THR A 19 5.76 -6.05 19.87
CA THR A 19 4.31 -5.95 20.08
C THR A 19 3.92 -4.54 20.47
N LEU A 20 2.96 -3.96 19.74
CA LEU A 20 2.37 -2.65 20.00
C LEU A 20 0.87 -2.80 20.26
N GLY A 21 0.36 -2.08 21.26
CA GLY A 21 -1.05 -2.03 21.60
C GLY A 21 -1.63 -0.64 21.38
N PHE A 22 -2.83 -0.56 20.80
CA PHE A 22 -3.53 0.68 20.52
C PHE A 22 -4.95 0.64 21.07
N SER A 23 -5.37 1.70 21.76
CA SER A 23 -6.76 1.81 22.24
C SER A 23 -7.70 2.18 21.09
N PRO A 24 -8.86 1.51 20.94
CA PRO A 24 -9.76 1.74 19.80
C PRO A 24 -10.53 3.08 19.87
N SER A 25 -10.61 3.71 21.04
CA SER A 25 -11.50 4.85 21.32
C SER A 25 -10.83 6.08 21.97
N SER A 26 -9.50 6.08 22.17
CA SER A 26 -8.82 7.12 22.95
C SER A 26 -8.57 8.44 22.21
N VAL A 27 -8.62 8.45 20.87
CA VAL A 27 -8.32 9.63 20.03
C VAL A 27 -9.18 9.67 18.75
N PRO A 28 -9.41 10.87 18.15
CA PRO A 28 -10.11 11.02 16.88
C PRO A 28 -9.49 10.20 15.74
N ILE A 29 -10.31 9.74 14.78
CA ILE A 29 -9.88 8.84 13.70
C ILE A 29 -8.81 9.44 12.78
N SER A 30 -8.86 10.75 12.52
CA SER A 30 -7.86 11.46 11.70
C SER A 30 -6.48 11.47 12.37
N GLU A 31 -6.43 11.66 13.69
CA GLU A 31 -5.19 11.56 14.46
C GLU A 31 -4.70 10.11 14.54
N ARG A 32 -5.61 9.13 14.61
CA ARG A 32 -5.25 7.70 14.51
C ARG A 32 -4.59 7.37 13.18
N TRP A 33 -5.09 7.87 12.06
CA TRP A 33 -4.47 7.66 10.76
C TRP A 33 -3.09 8.29 10.63
N ARG A 34 -2.87 9.49 11.19
CA ARG A 34 -1.53 10.06 11.29
C ARG A 34 -0.59 9.18 12.12
N ASN A 35 -1.09 8.64 13.23
CA ASN A 35 -0.33 7.73 14.09
C ASN A 35 -0.06 6.38 13.42
N ASN A 36 -0.89 5.92 12.48
CA ASN A 36 -0.65 4.68 11.72
C ASN A 36 0.63 4.78 10.90
N GLY A 37 0.79 5.88 10.14
CA GLY A 37 1.99 6.11 9.35
C GLY A 37 3.25 6.15 10.22
N LEU A 38 3.19 6.86 11.36
CA LEU A 38 4.30 6.93 12.32
C LEU A 38 4.63 5.55 12.92
N SER A 39 3.61 4.78 13.30
CA SER A 39 3.79 3.44 13.87
C SER A 39 4.36 2.47 12.83
N ALA A 40 3.92 2.58 11.58
CA ALA A 40 4.43 1.79 10.46
C ALA A 40 5.89 2.14 10.13
N ASP A 41 6.27 3.42 10.20
CA ASP A 41 7.65 3.85 10.03
C ASP A 41 8.54 3.37 11.19
N TYR A 42 8.05 3.45 12.43
CA TYR A 42 8.75 2.90 13.60
C TYR A 42 8.97 1.39 13.48
N ILE A 43 7.93 0.64 13.09
CA ILE A 43 8.00 -0.80 12.82
C ILE A 43 9.07 -1.11 11.77
N ALA A 44 9.09 -0.36 10.68
CA ALA A 44 10.03 -0.55 9.59
C ALA A 44 11.48 -0.26 10.02
N GLU A 45 11.69 0.78 10.84
CA GLU A 45 13.01 1.12 11.38
C GLU A 45 13.53 0.06 12.36
N TYR A 46 12.64 -0.45 13.22
CA TYR A 46 12.95 -1.55 14.13
C TYR A 46 13.39 -2.80 13.34
N LEU A 47 12.62 -3.19 12.33
CA LEU A 47 12.94 -4.34 11.47
C LEU A 47 14.27 -4.18 10.74
N ALA A 48 14.51 -3.01 10.15
CA ALA A 48 15.78 -2.71 9.48
C ALA A 48 16.98 -2.82 10.45
N THR A 49 16.81 -2.34 11.68
CA THR A 49 17.85 -2.43 12.72
C THR A 49 18.13 -3.87 13.13
N VAL A 50 17.09 -4.68 13.31
CA VAL A 50 17.22 -6.10 13.68
C VAL A 50 17.91 -6.89 12.56
N LEU A 51 17.47 -6.71 11.30
CA LEU A 51 18.00 -7.44 10.15
C LEU A 51 19.45 -7.07 9.84
N ASN A 52 19.85 -5.82 10.10
CA ASN A 52 21.23 -5.38 9.93
C ASN A 52 22.20 -5.96 10.98
N ASN A 53 21.69 -6.39 12.15
CA ASN A 53 22.51 -6.98 13.21
C ASN A 53 22.70 -8.49 13.05
N GLU A 54 21.95 -9.16 12.18
CA GLU A 54 22.19 -10.57 11.81
C GLU A 54 23.30 -10.61 10.74
N GLU A 55 24.43 -11.25 11.08
CA GLU A 55 25.71 -11.42 10.34
C GLU A 55 25.64 -11.57 8.80
N ASN A 56 25.19 -10.55 8.07
CA ASN A 56 25.26 -10.47 6.62
C ASN A 56 26.30 -9.41 6.26
N GLU A 57 27.51 -9.86 5.88
CA GLU A 57 28.62 -9.02 5.39
C GLU A 57 28.34 -8.28 4.08
N SER A 58 27.11 -8.37 3.52
CA SER A 58 26.68 -7.51 2.44
C SER A 58 26.00 -6.27 3.03
N ASP A 59 26.72 -5.15 3.01
CA ASP A 59 26.23 -3.78 3.21
C ASP A 59 25.26 -3.39 2.07
N ASP A 60 24.23 -4.21 1.83
CA ASP A 60 23.25 -4.04 0.77
C ASP A 60 22.19 -3.05 1.27
N THR A 61 22.62 -1.79 1.29
CA THR A 61 21.80 -0.64 1.70
C THR A 61 20.50 -0.56 0.88
N GLU A 62 20.52 -1.03 -0.36
CA GLU A 62 19.36 -1.04 -1.26
C GLU A 62 18.34 -2.11 -0.85
N TYR A 63 18.81 -3.32 -0.56
CA TYR A 63 17.96 -4.39 -0.02
C TYR A 63 17.30 -4.01 1.31
N LEU A 64 18.05 -3.42 2.25
CA LEU A 64 17.50 -2.94 3.52
C LEU A 64 16.48 -1.82 3.32
N ALA A 65 16.72 -0.92 2.36
CA ALA A 65 15.76 0.13 2.00
C ALA A 65 14.46 -0.47 1.41
N GLU A 66 14.56 -1.51 0.59
CA GLU A 66 13.42 -2.22 0.01
C GLU A 66 12.58 -2.91 1.09
N ILE A 67 13.22 -3.66 2.01
CA ILE A 67 12.53 -4.29 3.14
C ILE A 67 11.86 -3.24 4.00
N LYS A 68 12.56 -2.15 4.33
CA LYS A 68 12.02 -1.06 5.13
C LYS A 68 10.79 -0.45 4.46
N SER A 69 10.83 -0.18 3.16
CA SER A 69 9.67 0.35 2.43
C SER A 69 8.50 -0.64 2.44
N SER A 70 8.77 -1.92 2.17
CA SER A 70 7.76 -2.98 2.16
C SER A 70 7.11 -3.20 3.52
N ALA A 71 7.91 -3.31 4.58
CA ALA A 71 7.43 -3.45 5.95
C ALA A 71 6.60 -2.24 6.37
N SER A 72 7.02 -1.04 5.99
CA SER A 72 6.30 0.19 6.28
C SER A 72 4.96 0.25 5.55
N TYR A 73 4.90 -0.18 4.29
CA TYR A 73 3.65 -0.27 3.54
C TYR A 73 2.70 -1.28 4.20
N ILE A 74 3.14 -2.52 4.40
CA ILE A 74 2.32 -3.59 4.97
C ILE A 74 1.81 -3.23 6.36
N ALA A 75 2.68 -2.68 7.22
CA ALA A 75 2.28 -2.25 8.55
C ALA A 75 1.24 -1.13 8.50
N ASN A 76 1.38 -0.17 7.58
CA ASN A 76 0.41 0.90 7.41
C ASN A 76 -0.96 0.37 6.97
N GLU A 77 -1.00 -0.48 5.94
CA GLU A 77 -2.25 -1.07 5.43
C GLU A 77 -2.96 -1.92 6.50
N LEU A 78 -2.21 -2.71 7.26
CA LEU A 78 -2.77 -3.47 8.39
C LEU A 78 -3.29 -2.56 9.49
N LEU A 79 -2.53 -1.55 9.93
CA LEU A 79 -2.98 -0.61 10.95
C LEU A 79 -4.22 0.18 10.51
N GLU A 80 -4.28 0.61 9.25
CA GLU A 80 -5.47 1.24 8.67
C GLU A 80 -6.69 0.31 8.75
N ASN A 81 -6.54 -0.96 8.37
CA ASN A 81 -7.61 -1.96 8.49
C ASN A 81 -8.06 -2.15 9.94
N GLY A 82 -7.12 -2.31 10.87
CA GLY A 82 -7.43 -2.49 12.29
C GLY A 82 -8.21 -1.30 12.84
N MET A 83 -7.79 -0.08 12.51
CA MET A 83 -8.46 1.14 12.98
C MET A 83 -9.83 1.35 12.32
N LYS A 84 -9.97 1.04 11.03
CA LYS A 84 -11.20 1.24 10.25
C LYS A 84 -12.30 0.25 10.65
N TYR A 85 -11.94 -1.01 10.90
CA TYR A 85 -12.91 -2.08 11.12
C TYR A 85 -13.04 -2.54 12.57
N CYS A 86 -12.27 -1.97 13.51
CA CYS A 86 -12.38 -2.30 14.93
C CYS A 86 -13.77 -2.02 15.51
N ASN A 87 -14.19 -2.84 16.47
CA ASN A 87 -15.37 -2.53 17.27
C ASN A 87 -15.03 -1.49 18.35
N GLN A 88 -15.36 -0.23 18.06
CA GLN A 88 -15.07 0.93 18.93
C GLN A 88 -15.88 0.95 20.24
N HIS A 89 -16.88 0.09 20.39
CA HIS A 89 -17.67 -0.05 21.62
C HIS A 89 -17.05 -1.02 22.64
N THR A 90 -15.82 -1.46 22.40
CA THR A 90 -15.10 -2.39 23.26
C THR A 90 -13.81 -1.76 23.78
N GLU A 91 -13.36 -2.20 24.95
CA GLU A 91 -12.08 -1.77 25.54
C GLU A 91 -10.90 -2.64 25.09
N TYR A 92 -11.16 -3.68 24.27
CA TYR A 92 -10.11 -4.55 23.75
C TYR A 92 -9.17 -3.77 22.83
N PRO A 93 -7.85 -3.79 23.09
CA PRO A 93 -6.90 -3.07 22.27
C PRO A 93 -6.76 -3.71 20.89
N ILE A 94 -6.41 -2.88 19.91
CA ILE A 94 -5.84 -3.36 18.64
C ILE A 94 -4.39 -3.71 18.93
N THR A 95 -3.97 -4.93 18.62
CA THR A 95 -2.61 -5.42 18.88
C THR A 95 -1.90 -5.68 17.57
N PHE A 96 -0.75 -5.04 17.37
CA PHE A 96 0.13 -5.28 16.25
C PHE A 96 1.35 -6.04 16.75
N HIS A 97 1.57 -7.25 16.23
CA HIS A 97 2.70 -8.10 16.62
C HIS A 97 3.52 -8.47 15.40
N ILE A 98 4.85 -8.48 15.54
CA ILE A 98 5.77 -8.82 14.47
C ILE A 98 6.71 -9.89 14.96
N GLU A 99 6.94 -10.90 14.14
CA GLU A 99 7.97 -11.91 14.37
C GLU A 99 8.90 -12.02 13.18
N LEU A 100 10.21 -12.05 13.46
CA LEU A 100 11.20 -12.45 12.48
C LEU A 100 11.43 -13.97 12.57
N VAL A 101 11.13 -14.68 11.47
CA VAL A 101 11.41 -16.11 11.32
C VAL A 101 12.36 -16.26 10.14
N SER A 102 13.23 -17.27 10.13
CA SER A 102 14.52 -17.26 9.40
C SER A 102 14.50 -16.70 7.96
N ASN A 103 13.43 -16.90 7.18
CA ASN A 103 13.32 -16.35 5.82
C ASN A 103 12.03 -15.54 5.58
N GLU A 104 11.37 -15.07 6.63
CA GLU A 104 10.13 -14.29 6.50
C GLU A 104 9.89 -13.36 7.69
N ILE A 105 9.28 -12.22 7.41
CA ILE A 105 8.70 -11.33 8.42
C ILE A 105 7.21 -11.64 8.52
N ARG A 106 6.73 -11.91 9.72
CA ARG A 106 5.31 -12.15 9.99
C ARG A 106 4.71 -10.95 10.71
N PHE A 107 3.68 -10.35 10.12
CA PHE A 107 2.93 -9.25 10.71
C PHE A 107 1.55 -9.76 11.13
N PHE A 108 1.24 -9.62 12.41
CA PHE A 108 -0.04 -9.99 13.00
C PHE A 108 -0.74 -8.73 13.45
N LEU A 109 -1.99 -8.57 13.02
CA LEU A 109 -2.87 -7.52 13.51
C LEU A 109 -4.11 -8.16 14.10
N GLU A 110 -4.31 -8.01 15.41
CA GLU A 110 -5.53 -8.41 16.09
C GLU A 110 -6.39 -7.20 16.43
N ASN A 111 -7.67 -7.24 16.06
CA ASN A 111 -8.66 -6.26 16.48
C ASN A 111 -10.00 -6.92 16.74
N THR A 112 -10.84 -6.30 17.58
CA THR A 112 -12.25 -6.70 17.68
C THR A 112 -12.99 -6.34 16.40
N ILE A 113 -14.03 -7.09 16.07
CA ILE A 113 -14.81 -6.88 14.85
C ILE A 113 -16.30 -7.10 15.13
N ILE A 114 -17.15 -6.27 14.53
CA ILE A 114 -18.61 -6.47 14.62
C ILE A 114 -19.05 -7.62 13.69
N PRO A 115 -20.11 -8.36 14.02
CA PRO A 115 -20.54 -9.53 13.23
C PRO A 115 -20.75 -9.23 11.73
N ALA A 116 -21.37 -8.09 11.39
CA ALA A 116 -21.61 -7.71 10.00
C ALA A 116 -20.30 -7.51 9.19
N ASN A 117 -19.26 -6.95 9.81
CA ASN A 117 -17.97 -6.78 9.14
C ASN A 117 -17.20 -8.09 9.07
N ALA A 118 -17.35 -8.98 10.08
CA ALA A 118 -16.75 -10.31 10.05
C ALA A 118 -17.29 -11.16 8.89
N GLU A 119 -18.60 -11.15 8.65
CA GLU A 119 -19.20 -11.87 7.52
C GLU A 119 -18.75 -11.29 6.17
N ARG A 120 -18.73 -9.96 6.01
CA ARG A 120 -18.18 -9.32 4.79
C ARG A 120 -16.72 -9.69 4.53
N LEU A 121 -15.90 -9.78 5.58
CA LEU A 121 -14.50 -10.19 5.44
C LEU A 121 -14.41 -11.67 5.03
N LYS A 122 -15.25 -12.56 5.57
CA LYS A 122 -15.30 -13.97 5.15
C LYS A 122 -15.75 -14.13 3.70
N GLU A 123 -16.72 -13.34 3.25
CA GLU A 123 -17.13 -13.30 1.84
C GLU A 123 -15.97 -12.89 0.94
N PHE A 124 -15.24 -11.84 1.31
CA PHE A 124 -14.02 -11.42 0.60
C PHE A 124 -12.95 -12.51 0.57
N ILE A 125 -12.66 -13.16 1.70
CA ILE A 125 -11.69 -14.26 1.77
C ILE A 125 -12.12 -15.41 0.86
N ASN A 126 -13.41 -15.76 0.86
CA ASN A 126 -13.91 -16.82 -0.01
C ASN A 126 -13.81 -16.43 -1.51
N GLU A 127 -14.05 -15.17 -1.86
CA GLU A 127 -13.83 -14.70 -3.24
C GLU A 127 -12.35 -14.76 -3.62
N LEU A 128 -11.46 -14.35 -2.72
CA LEU A 128 -10.01 -14.41 -2.90
C LEU A 128 -9.52 -15.85 -3.12
N ASP A 129 -9.98 -16.81 -2.32
CA ASP A 129 -9.59 -18.22 -2.43
C ASP A 129 -10.10 -18.88 -3.72
N ASN A 130 -11.15 -18.34 -4.34
CA ASN A 130 -11.79 -18.91 -5.53
C ASN A 130 -11.54 -18.08 -6.81
N SER A 131 -10.61 -17.12 -6.79
CA SER A 131 -10.26 -16.31 -7.95
C SER A 131 -8.75 -16.20 -8.15
N ASP A 132 -8.34 -15.83 -9.36
CA ASP A 132 -6.96 -15.41 -9.60
C ASP A 132 -6.74 -14.03 -8.94
N PRO A 133 -5.78 -13.89 -7.99
CA PRO A 133 -5.59 -12.65 -7.24
C PRO A 133 -5.25 -11.44 -8.10
N ASP A 134 -4.55 -11.69 -9.21
CA ASP A 134 -4.14 -10.69 -10.18
C ASP A 134 -5.38 -10.16 -10.95
N GLU A 135 -6.27 -11.03 -11.42
CA GLU A 135 -7.55 -10.65 -12.03
C GLU A 135 -8.52 -9.99 -11.04
N PHE A 136 -8.60 -10.53 -9.82
CA PHE A 136 -9.48 -9.98 -8.79
C PHE A 136 -9.06 -8.55 -8.42
N TYR A 137 -7.76 -8.30 -8.30
CA TYR A 137 -7.21 -6.97 -8.07
C TYR A 137 -7.60 -5.98 -9.18
N ILE A 138 -7.43 -6.36 -10.45
CA ILE A 138 -7.81 -5.51 -11.58
C ILE A 138 -9.32 -5.23 -11.58
N ARG A 139 -10.16 -6.25 -11.37
CA ARG A 139 -11.61 -6.09 -11.29
C ARG A 139 -12.00 -5.10 -10.17
N GLN A 140 -11.33 -5.18 -9.03
CA GLN A 140 -11.61 -4.32 -7.90
C GLN A 140 -11.20 -2.87 -8.17
N LEU A 141 -10.06 -2.64 -8.83
CA LEU A 141 -9.66 -1.30 -9.28
C LEU A 141 -10.64 -0.72 -10.30
N GLU A 142 -11.11 -1.52 -11.27
CA GLU A 142 -12.11 -1.07 -12.25
C GLU A 142 -13.43 -0.69 -11.59
N LYS A 143 -13.91 -1.50 -10.63
CA LYS A 143 -15.12 -1.22 -9.87
C LYS A 143 -14.99 0.09 -9.07
N THR A 144 -13.87 0.28 -8.37
CA THR A 144 -13.64 1.47 -7.54
C THR A 144 -13.57 2.75 -8.39
N ALA A 145 -13.01 2.66 -9.60
CA ALA A 145 -12.97 3.78 -10.54
C ALA A 145 -14.36 4.15 -11.12
N GLU A 146 -15.34 3.26 -11.05
CA GLU A 146 -16.73 3.49 -11.51
C GLU A 146 -17.65 4.01 -10.42
N ASP A 147 -17.32 3.76 -9.16
CA ASP A 147 -18.06 4.30 -8.03
C ASP A 147 -17.75 5.80 -7.86
N GLU A 148 -18.76 6.66 -8.05
CA GLU A 148 -18.65 8.13 -7.87
C GLU A 148 -18.52 8.56 -6.39
N LEU A 149 -18.71 7.63 -5.45
CA LEU A 149 -18.61 7.88 -4.01
C LEU A 149 -17.19 7.63 -3.51
N GLU A 150 -16.40 8.71 -3.46
CA GLU A 150 -14.96 8.75 -3.17
C GLU A 150 -14.55 8.33 -1.73
N ASP A 151 -15.51 8.07 -0.85
CA ASP A 151 -15.23 7.71 0.56
C ASP A 151 -15.09 6.19 0.78
N ASN A 152 -15.31 5.40 -0.27
CA ASN A 152 -15.10 3.96 -0.26
C ASN A 152 -13.82 3.62 -1.03
N THR A 153 -12.65 3.78 -0.39
CA THR A 153 -11.56 2.84 -0.67
C THR A 153 -12.17 1.45 -0.58
N SER A 154 -12.30 0.79 -1.73
CA SER A 154 -13.13 -0.39 -1.80
C SER A 154 -12.52 -1.46 -0.89
N SER A 155 -13.38 -1.99 -0.02
CA SER A 155 -12.96 -2.90 1.04
C SER A 155 -12.19 -4.07 0.43
N GLY A 156 -10.96 -4.29 0.88
CA GLY A 156 -10.10 -5.38 0.39
C GLY A 156 -8.99 -4.98 -0.58
N LEU A 157 -8.98 -3.76 -1.15
CA LEU A 157 -7.88 -3.31 -2.01
C LEU A 157 -6.51 -3.35 -1.32
N GLY A 158 -6.43 -2.95 -0.05
CA GLY A 158 -5.18 -3.03 0.73
C GLY A 158 -4.67 -4.48 0.89
N PHE A 159 -5.55 -5.46 1.01
CA PHE A 159 -5.14 -6.87 1.03
C PHE A 159 -4.69 -7.35 -0.35
N LEU A 160 -5.41 -6.96 -1.41
CA LEU A 160 -5.06 -7.34 -2.78
C LEU A 160 -3.74 -6.69 -3.22
N SER A 161 -3.44 -5.46 -2.82
CA SER A 161 -2.16 -4.80 -3.11
C SER A 161 -1.01 -5.43 -2.33
N ILE A 162 -1.20 -5.83 -1.08
CA ILE A 162 -0.21 -6.62 -0.32
C ILE A 162 0.14 -7.93 -1.06
N ILE A 163 -0.84 -8.62 -1.63
CA ILE A 163 -0.61 -9.84 -2.42
C ILE A 163 0.08 -9.52 -3.76
N ASN A 164 -0.49 -8.59 -4.53
CA ASN A 164 -0.08 -8.33 -5.91
C ASN A 164 1.29 -7.63 -5.97
N ASP A 165 1.49 -6.59 -5.17
CA ASP A 165 2.67 -5.73 -5.28
C ASP A 165 3.82 -6.30 -4.45
N TYR A 166 3.55 -6.98 -3.33
CA TYR A 166 4.58 -7.49 -2.42
C TYR A 166 4.70 -9.02 -2.37
N SER A 167 3.85 -9.78 -3.09
CA SER A 167 3.81 -11.26 -3.05
C SER A 167 3.72 -11.84 -1.64
N ALA A 168 3.13 -11.09 -0.72
CA ALA A 168 2.96 -11.57 0.64
C ALA A 168 1.78 -12.53 0.70
N LYS A 169 1.86 -13.48 1.64
CA LYS A 169 0.78 -14.42 1.92
C LYS A 169 -0.11 -13.90 3.05
N LEU A 170 -1.40 -14.13 2.95
CA LEU A 170 -2.38 -13.71 3.95
C LEU A 170 -3.00 -14.90 4.68
N GLY A 171 -3.34 -14.69 5.95
CA GLY A 171 -4.14 -15.63 6.72
C GLY A 171 -5.00 -14.91 7.75
N TRP A 172 -6.08 -15.56 8.20
CA TRP A 172 -7.00 -14.98 9.18
C TRP A 172 -7.38 -15.99 10.25
N LYS A 173 -7.52 -15.53 11.49
CA LYS A 173 -8.09 -16.30 12.60
C LYS A 173 -9.20 -15.48 13.27
N PHE A 174 -10.41 -16.01 13.28
CA PHE A 174 -11.55 -15.45 13.99
C PHE A 174 -11.76 -16.20 15.30
N GLN A 175 -11.97 -15.47 16.38
CA GLN A 175 -12.22 -16.06 17.70
C GLN A 175 -13.22 -15.23 18.51
N THR A 176 -13.98 -15.90 19.36
CA THR A 176 -14.84 -15.24 20.36
C THR A 176 -13.98 -14.96 21.60
N VAL A 177 -13.69 -13.70 21.89
CA VAL A 177 -12.84 -13.29 23.02
C VAL A 177 -13.62 -13.09 24.31
N ASP A 178 -14.93 -12.81 24.22
CA ASP A 178 -15.83 -12.78 25.37
C ASP A 178 -17.15 -13.48 25.02
N GLN A 179 -17.45 -14.57 25.73
CA GLN A 179 -18.67 -15.35 25.50
C GLN A 179 -19.92 -14.67 26.09
N SER A 180 -19.78 -13.81 27.09
CA SER A 180 -20.90 -13.13 27.75
C SER A 180 -21.46 -11.98 26.91
N SER A 181 -20.57 -11.22 26.28
CA SER A 181 -20.90 -10.09 25.40
C SER A 181 -20.82 -10.46 23.90
N LEU A 182 -20.47 -11.70 23.57
CA LEU A 182 -20.28 -12.23 22.21
C LEU A 182 -19.31 -11.40 21.37
N VAL A 183 -18.27 -10.85 22.00
CA VAL A 183 -17.25 -10.06 21.30
C VAL A 183 -16.36 -11.01 20.49
N MET A 184 -16.24 -10.71 19.20
CA MET A 184 -15.38 -11.41 18.27
C MET A 184 -14.12 -10.59 18.01
N SER A 185 -12.97 -11.26 17.91
CA SER A 185 -11.75 -10.71 17.33
C SER A 185 -11.38 -11.42 16.05
N VAL A 186 -10.62 -10.71 15.22
CA VAL A 186 -9.95 -11.26 14.04
C VAL A 186 -8.47 -10.92 14.14
N THR A 187 -7.63 -11.93 13.92
CA THR A 187 -6.20 -11.75 13.67
C THR A 187 -5.96 -11.87 12.18
N THR A 188 -5.45 -10.81 11.55
CA THR A 188 -4.95 -10.84 10.18
C THR A 188 -3.44 -11.06 10.21
N LEU A 189 -2.97 -12.07 9.50
CA LEU A 189 -1.55 -12.39 9.30
C LEU A 189 -1.14 -11.99 7.89
N VAL A 190 -0.02 -11.27 7.78
CA VAL A 190 0.74 -11.11 6.53
C VAL A 190 2.11 -11.78 6.70
N ARG A 191 2.51 -12.60 5.74
CA ARG A 191 3.84 -13.21 5.68
C ARG A 191 4.60 -12.66 4.48
N LEU A 192 5.62 -11.86 4.76
CA LEU A 192 6.52 -11.31 3.75
C LEU A 192 7.78 -12.19 3.69
N MET A 193 8.01 -12.85 2.55
CA MET A 193 9.21 -13.65 2.34
C MET A 193 10.41 -12.72 2.13
N LEU A 194 11.50 -12.98 2.86
CA LEU A 194 12.77 -12.32 2.65
C LEU A 194 13.46 -13.03 1.47
N GLN A 195 13.54 -12.34 0.32
CA GLN A 195 14.31 -12.84 -0.81
C GLN A 195 15.79 -12.52 -0.58
N GLN A 196 16.69 -13.43 -0.93
CA GLN A 196 18.11 -13.09 -1.04
C GLN A 196 18.31 -12.52 -2.45
N THR A 197 18.84 -11.32 -2.56
CA THR A 197 19.05 -10.67 -3.85
C THR A 197 20.17 -11.39 -4.62
N GLU A 198 19.85 -11.99 -5.77
CA GLU A 198 20.88 -12.21 -6.80
C GLU A 198 21.12 -10.85 -7.48
N GLN A 199 22.35 -10.35 -7.35
CA GLN A 199 22.78 -9.03 -7.80
C GLN A 199 22.46 -8.78 -9.29
N LEU A 200 21.77 -7.67 -9.58
CA LEU A 200 21.79 -7.05 -10.90
C LEU A 200 22.27 -5.60 -10.74
N ASN A 201 23.55 -5.36 -10.99
CA ASN A 201 24.15 -4.02 -11.00
C ASN A 201 23.64 -3.21 -12.19
N GLN A 202 23.27 -1.95 -11.97
CA GLN A 202 23.52 -0.86 -12.93
C GLN A 202 23.40 0.54 -12.29
N GLN A 203 24.47 1.32 -12.44
CA GLN A 203 24.56 2.76 -12.11
C GLN A 203 24.11 3.61 -13.29
N THR A 204 23.42 4.74 -13.04
CA THR A 204 23.59 5.93 -13.90
C THR A 204 23.31 7.25 -13.19
N GLU A 205 24.26 8.19 -13.27
CA GLU A 205 24.05 9.63 -13.06
C GLU A 205 23.73 10.30 -14.40
N THR A 206 22.76 11.24 -14.46
CA THR A 206 22.96 12.62 -14.97
C THR A 206 21.66 13.44 -14.89
N GLU A 207 21.73 14.66 -14.33
CA GLU A 207 20.71 15.70 -14.56
C GLU A 207 21.35 16.93 -15.21
N ASN A 208 20.78 17.38 -16.34
CA ASN A 208 20.99 18.70 -16.91
C ASN A 208 19.69 19.50 -16.81
N LYS A 209 19.77 20.69 -16.21
CA LYS A 209 18.66 21.65 -16.10
C LYS A 209 18.55 22.51 -17.35
N THR A 210 17.33 22.68 -17.87
CA THR A 210 16.95 23.87 -18.64
C THR A 210 15.60 24.41 -18.18
N ASN A 211 15.56 25.73 -18.12
CA ASN A 211 14.59 26.59 -17.46
C ASN A 211 13.61 27.15 -18.50
N THR A 212 12.29 27.09 -18.26
CA THR A 212 11.31 28.02 -18.85
C THR A 212 10.05 28.10 -17.97
N ASN A 213 9.66 29.33 -17.66
CA ASN A 213 8.51 29.72 -16.84
C ASN A 213 7.16 29.29 -17.44
N VAL A 214 6.52 28.32 -16.79
CA VAL A 214 5.08 28.22 -16.59
C VAL A 214 4.92 27.76 -15.15
N GLU A 215 4.04 28.38 -14.34
CA GLU A 215 3.87 27.95 -12.95
C GLU A 215 3.41 26.47 -12.92
N PRO A 216 4.20 25.56 -12.31
CA PRO A 216 3.83 24.17 -12.20
C PRO A 216 2.61 24.03 -11.27
N ILE A 217 1.71 23.11 -11.61
CA ILE A 217 0.68 22.69 -10.65
C ILE A 217 1.37 21.75 -9.68
N GLU A 218 1.42 22.17 -8.42
CA GLU A 218 2.14 21.46 -7.35
C GLU A 218 1.16 21.05 -6.24
N VAL A 219 1.25 19.79 -5.83
CA VAL A 219 0.62 19.27 -4.62
C VAL A 219 1.72 18.85 -3.65
N LYS A 220 1.74 19.47 -2.48
CA LYS A 220 2.67 19.13 -1.39
C LYS A 220 1.91 18.48 -0.24
N GLY A 221 2.32 17.26 0.11
CA GLY A 221 1.91 16.59 1.34
C GLY A 221 3.01 16.68 2.40
N GLU A 222 2.81 15.94 3.50
CA GLU A 222 3.78 15.89 4.62
C GLU A 222 5.14 15.33 4.18
N ASN A 223 5.14 14.25 3.42
CA ASN A 223 6.36 13.53 2.99
C ASN A 223 6.46 13.33 1.48
N PHE A 224 5.67 14.07 0.70
CA PHE A 224 5.66 13.91 -0.75
C PHE A 224 5.42 15.23 -1.49
N THR A 225 5.79 15.23 -2.75
CA THR A 225 5.48 16.30 -3.69
C THR A 225 5.10 15.70 -5.04
N ILE A 226 4.02 16.20 -5.63
CA ILE A 226 3.55 15.85 -6.97
C ILE A 226 3.55 17.13 -7.81
N ILE A 227 4.33 17.15 -8.89
CA ILE A 227 4.52 18.33 -9.73
C ILE A 227 4.18 18.01 -11.18
N TYR A 228 3.18 18.69 -11.72
CA TYR A 228 2.94 18.71 -13.16
C TYR A 228 3.75 19.82 -13.84
N ASN A 229 4.57 19.44 -14.82
CA ASN A 229 5.32 20.35 -15.68
C ASN A 229 4.69 20.40 -17.08
N ASN A 230 4.19 21.59 -17.46
CA ASN A 230 3.50 21.78 -18.72
C ASN A 230 4.42 21.68 -19.96
N SER A 231 5.70 22.02 -19.81
CA SER A 231 6.67 21.97 -20.91
C SER A 231 7.05 20.54 -21.28
N SER A 232 7.29 19.69 -20.29
CA SER A 232 7.60 18.27 -20.49
C SER A 232 6.36 17.36 -20.57
N LYS A 233 5.18 17.89 -20.21
CA LYS A 233 3.93 17.13 -20.04
C LYS A 233 4.10 15.95 -19.07
N ALA A 234 4.92 16.17 -18.05
CA ALA A 234 5.28 15.15 -17.06
C ALA A 234 4.69 15.48 -15.70
N VAL A 235 4.11 14.47 -15.04
CA VAL A 235 3.73 14.52 -13.62
C VAL A 235 4.79 13.77 -12.84
N ASN A 236 5.54 14.46 -12.00
CA ASN A 236 6.65 13.90 -11.23
C ASN A 236 6.20 13.63 -9.80
N PHE A 237 6.46 12.41 -9.32
CA PHE A 237 6.20 11.98 -7.96
C PHE A 237 7.52 11.84 -7.21
N THR A 238 7.59 12.48 -6.03
CA THR A 238 8.76 12.40 -5.14
C THR A 238 8.34 12.13 -3.70
N GLY A 239 9.06 11.26 -3.00
CA GLY A 239 8.88 10.99 -1.58
C GLY A 239 7.92 9.84 -1.29
N ARG A 240 7.21 9.90 -0.15
CA ARG A 240 6.30 8.85 0.35
C ARG A 240 4.85 9.33 0.27
N VAL A 241 4.14 8.91 -0.77
CA VAL A 241 2.73 9.28 -0.98
C VAL A 241 1.84 8.35 -0.18
N ARG A 242 1.32 8.87 0.94
CA ARG A 242 0.27 8.23 1.74
C ARG A 242 -0.94 9.15 1.70
N LEU A 243 -1.86 8.92 0.76
CA LEU A 243 -3.08 9.73 0.69
C LEU A 243 -4.01 9.34 1.83
N ARG A 244 -4.27 10.29 2.73
CA ARG A 244 -5.07 10.10 3.94
C ARG A 244 -6.44 10.75 3.78
N GLY A 245 -7.46 9.90 3.69
CA GLY A 245 -8.85 10.34 3.59
C GLY A 245 -9.15 11.18 2.35
N LEU A 246 -10.38 11.71 2.31
CA LEU A 246 -10.94 12.35 1.13
C LEU A 246 -10.17 13.62 0.71
N GLN A 247 -9.73 14.46 1.65
CA GLN A 247 -9.13 15.75 1.32
C GLN A 247 -7.83 15.62 0.52
N GLU A 248 -6.89 14.78 0.97
CA GLU A 248 -5.62 14.58 0.25
C GLU A 248 -5.86 13.89 -1.10
N TYR A 249 -6.82 12.97 -1.16
CA TYR A 249 -7.23 12.32 -2.39
C TYR A 249 -7.78 13.32 -3.41
N THR A 250 -8.73 14.16 -3.03
CA THR A 250 -9.38 15.15 -3.91
C THR A 250 -8.36 16.11 -4.51
N VAL A 251 -7.40 16.59 -3.73
CA VAL A 251 -6.38 17.54 -4.24
C VAL A 251 -5.52 16.91 -5.34
N VAL A 252 -5.14 15.64 -5.20
CA VAL A 252 -4.37 14.92 -6.23
C VAL A 252 -5.25 14.60 -7.44
N PHE A 253 -6.51 14.23 -7.20
CA PHE A 253 -7.48 13.97 -8.26
C PHE A 253 -7.72 15.21 -9.14
N GLU A 254 -7.92 16.38 -8.52
CA GLU A 254 -8.08 17.66 -9.23
C GLU A 254 -6.86 18.03 -10.08
N LEU A 255 -5.64 17.71 -9.62
CA LEU A 255 -4.44 17.86 -10.43
C LEU A 255 -4.52 17.00 -11.68
N PHE A 256 -4.91 15.73 -11.53
CA PHE A 256 -4.99 14.80 -12.65
C PHE A 256 -6.08 15.15 -13.66
N ASP A 257 -7.23 15.63 -13.20
CA ASP A 257 -8.28 16.15 -14.08
C ASP A 257 -7.77 17.31 -14.94
N LYS A 258 -7.10 18.29 -14.32
CA LYS A 258 -6.48 19.41 -15.05
C LYS A 258 -5.43 18.94 -16.06
N VAL A 259 -4.62 17.94 -15.71
CA VAL A 259 -3.62 17.36 -16.61
C VAL A 259 -4.29 16.71 -17.83
N LEU A 260 -5.38 15.97 -17.65
CA LEU A 260 -6.14 15.37 -18.77
C LEU A 260 -6.86 16.41 -19.63
N GLU A 261 -7.35 17.50 -19.04
CA GLU A 261 -7.98 18.59 -19.79
C GLU A 261 -6.97 19.37 -20.64
N THR A 262 -5.76 19.57 -20.10
CA THR A 262 -4.70 20.35 -20.74
C THR A 262 -3.97 19.57 -21.84
N ASN A 263 -3.91 18.23 -21.74
CA ASN A 263 -3.13 17.39 -22.65
C ASN A 263 -4.00 16.44 -23.48
N LYS A 264 -3.91 16.54 -24.80
CA LYS A 264 -4.69 15.73 -25.76
C LYS A 264 -3.84 14.76 -26.60
N ASN A 265 -2.58 14.55 -26.25
CA ASN A 265 -1.68 13.70 -27.04
C ASN A 265 -1.00 12.68 -26.14
N SER A 266 -0.06 13.13 -25.30
CA SER A 266 0.74 12.25 -24.45
C SER A 266 0.99 12.88 -23.09
N ILE A 267 0.95 12.08 -22.04
CA ILE A 267 1.35 12.45 -20.67
C ILE A 267 2.39 11.44 -20.20
N THR A 268 3.44 11.94 -19.53
CA THR A 268 4.41 11.10 -18.82
C THR A 268 4.14 11.16 -17.32
N ILE A 269 4.10 10.01 -16.64
CA ILE A 269 4.11 9.94 -15.18
C ILE A 269 5.49 9.44 -14.77
N ASP A 270 6.21 10.20 -13.96
CA ASP A 270 7.54 9.84 -13.46
C ASP A 270 7.46 9.46 -11.99
N LEU A 271 7.73 8.19 -11.70
CA LEU A 271 7.70 7.58 -10.38
C LEU A 271 9.11 7.20 -9.87
N GLN A 272 10.19 7.56 -10.59
CA GLN A 272 11.54 7.11 -10.24
C GLN A 272 11.93 7.45 -8.78
N ASN A 273 11.53 8.66 -8.34
CA ASN A 273 11.79 9.20 -7.01
C ASN A 273 10.64 8.94 -6.01
N LEU A 274 9.66 8.11 -6.37
CA LEU A 274 8.58 7.69 -5.48
C LEU A 274 9.07 6.52 -4.61
N GLU A 275 9.14 6.74 -3.31
CA GLU A 275 9.65 5.77 -2.33
C GLU A 275 8.56 4.81 -1.85
N LEU A 276 7.32 5.30 -1.76
CA LEU A 276 6.15 4.55 -1.29
C LEU A 276 4.87 5.16 -1.86
N LEU A 277 3.92 4.31 -2.25
CA LEU A 277 2.56 4.68 -2.64
C LEU A 277 1.58 3.78 -1.89
N ASN A 278 0.77 4.32 -0.97
CA ASN A 278 -0.23 3.53 -0.22
C ASN A 278 -1.38 3.04 -1.13
N SER A 279 -2.25 2.16 -0.61
CA SER A 279 -3.39 1.64 -1.38
C SER A 279 -4.30 2.74 -1.96
N SER A 280 -4.59 3.80 -1.20
CA SER A 280 -5.33 4.97 -1.68
C SER A 280 -4.63 5.70 -2.83
N GLY A 281 -3.29 5.80 -2.79
CA GLY A 281 -2.50 6.36 -3.88
C GLY A 281 -2.51 5.48 -5.13
N ILE A 282 -2.49 4.15 -4.98
CA ILE A 282 -2.62 3.20 -6.09
C ILE A 282 -4.00 3.29 -6.72
N ASP A 283 -5.05 3.36 -5.89
CA ASP A 283 -6.43 3.55 -6.35
C ASP A 283 -6.59 4.85 -7.15
N MET A 284 -6.09 5.96 -6.61
CA MET A 284 -6.06 7.25 -7.29
C MET A 284 -5.38 7.16 -8.66
N LEU A 285 -4.17 6.57 -8.71
CA LEU A 285 -3.42 6.43 -9.95
C LEU A 285 -4.17 5.53 -10.95
N SER A 286 -4.75 4.43 -10.47
CA SER A 286 -5.56 3.52 -11.27
C SER A 286 -6.78 4.22 -11.86
N LYS A 287 -7.49 5.03 -11.07
CA LYS A 287 -8.64 5.84 -11.52
C LYS A 287 -8.22 6.84 -12.60
N PHE A 288 -7.06 7.47 -12.46
CA PHE A 288 -6.50 8.32 -13.51
C PHE A 288 -6.26 7.55 -14.82
N ILE A 289 -5.58 6.39 -14.75
CA ILE A 289 -5.31 5.55 -15.92
C ILE A 289 -6.61 5.07 -16.59
N ILE A 290 -7.59 4.62 -15.81
CA ILE A 290 -8.90 4.18 -16.30
C ILE A 290 -9.65 5.34 -16.97
N THR A 291 -9.59 6.54 -16.38
CA THR A 291 -10.22 7.75 -16.94
C THR A 291 -9.57 8.17 -18.25
N ALA A 292 -8.24 8.17 -18.31
CA ALA A 292 -7.47 8.43 -19.54
C ALA A 292 -7.84 7.43 -20.66
N ARG A 293 -7.88 6.13 -20.32
CA ARG A 293 -8.32 5.05 -21.22
C ARG A 293 -9.72 5.27 -21.75
N LYS A 294 -10.68 5.64 -20.88
CA LYS A 294 -12.08 5.91 -21.27
C LYS A 294 -12.19 7.10 -22.23
N LYS A 295 -11.37 8.16 -22.04
CA LYS A 295 -11.32 9.32 -22.94
C LYS A 295 -10.75 8.98 -24.33
N LYS A 296 -9.82 8.01 -24.43
CA LYS A 296 -9.16 7.58 -25.68
C LYS A 296 -8.40 8.68 -26.44
N THR A 297 -8.20 9.84 -25.82
CA THR A 297 -7.55 11.02 -26.42
C THR A 297 -6.11 11.18 -25.99
N VAL A 298 -5.60 10.37 -25.07
CA VAL A 298 -4.26 10.56 -24.52
C VAL A 298 -3.54 9.24 -24.37
N ASP A 299 -2.30 9.20 -24.85
CA ASP A 299 -1.37 8.12 -24.59
C ASP A 299 -0.64 8.39 -23.28
N ILE A 300 -0.48 7.35 -22.46
CA ILE A 300 0.21 7.45 -21.17
C ILE A 300 1.52 6.67 -21.26
N LYS A 301 2.60 7.33 -20.84
CA LYS A 301 3.88 6.69 -20.54
C LYS A 301 4.16 6.78 -19.04
N ILE A 302 4.61 5.70 -18.41
CA ILE A 302 5.06 5.72 -17.02
C ILE A 302 6.55 5.35 -16.93
N ILE A 303 7.33 6.11 -16.17
CA ILE A 303 8.73 5.84 -15.88
C ILE A 303 8.83 5.44 -14.41
N GLY A 304 9.32 4.24 -14.13
CA GLY A 304 9.61 3.77 -12.77
C GLY A 304 11.10 3.50 -12.58
N SER A 305 11.46 3.15 -11.36
CA SER A 305 12.83 2.79 -10.99
C SER A 305 13.00 1.27 -10.94
N SER A 306 14.04 0.77 -11.59
CA SER A 306 14.48 -0.64 -11.55
C SER A 306 14.96 -1.08 -10.17
N SER A 307 15.39 -0.13 -9.32
CA SER A 307 15.78 -0.37 -7.91
C SER A 307 14.60 -0.75 -6.99
N LYS A 308 13.35 -0.54 -7.42
CA LYS A 308 12.16 -0.73 -6.57
C LYS A 308 11.26 -1.81 -7.14
N THR A 309 11.36 -3.02 -6.61
CA THR A 309 10.62 -4.21 -7.10
C THR A 309 9.11 -4.02 -7.17
N TRP A 310 8.52 -3.33 -6.18
CA TRP A 310 7.08 -3.03 -6.14
C TRP A 310 6.63 -2.16 -7.32
N GLN A 311 7.50 -1.28 -7.85
CA GLN A 311 7.16 -0.45 -9.00
C GLN A 311 7.00 -1.29 -10.26
N ALA A 312 7.88 -2.26 -10.51
CA ALA A 312 7.76 -3.13 -11.69
C ALA A 312 6.39 -3.83 -11.76
N ARG A 313 5.87 -4.26 -10.61
CA ARG A 313 4.55 -4.90 -10.49
C ARG A 313 3.41 -3.91 -10.65
N LEU A 314 3.49 -2.76 -10.00
CA LEU A 314 2.53 -1.67 -10.16
C LEU A 314 2.38 -1.28 -11.64
N LEU A 315 3.51 -1.09 -12.35
CA LEU A 315 3.49 -0.68 -13.76
C LEU A 315 2.89 -1.74 -14.68
N LYS A 316 3.18 -3.02 -14.43
CA LYS A 316 2.52 -4.14 -15.12
C LYS A 316 1.00 -4.11 -14.90
N ASN A 317 0.54 -3.82 -13.69
CA ASN A 317 -0.88 -3.66 -13.37
C ASN A 317 -1.48 -2.43 -14.07
N MET A 318 -0.77 -1.30 -14.14
CA MET A 318 -1.21 -0.12 -14.90
C MET A 318 -1.36 -0.43 -16.40
N GLN A 319 -0.46 -1.24 -16.98
CA GLN A 319 -0.58 -1.69 -18.36
C GLN A 319 -1.75 -2.68 -18.55
N ARG A 320 -2.08 -3.52 -17.56
CA ARG A 320 -3.29 -4.36 -17.61
C ARG A 320 -4.56 -3.51 -17.64
N LEU A 321 -4.60 -2.41 -16.87
CA LEU A 321 -5.70 -1.45 -16.90
C LEU A 321 -5.79 -0.75 -18.26
N MET A 322 -4.67 -0.32 -18.85
CA MET A 322 -4.63 0.31 -20.17
C MET A 322 -3.61 -0.38 -21.08
N PRO A 323 -4.02 -1.34 -21.93
CA PRO A 323 -3.07 -2.13 -22.73
C PRO A 323 -2.16 -1.34 -23.69
N LYS A 324 -2.54 -0.11 -24.04
CA LYS A 324 -1.73 0.81 -24.87
C LYS A 324 -0.71 1.62 -24.06
N LEU A 325 -0.76 1.56 -22.74
CA LEU A 325 0.16 2.26 -21.85
C LEU A 325 1.56 1.68 -22.02
N GLU A 326 2.52 2.57 -22.21
CA GLU A 326 3.94 2.22 -22.25
C GLU A 326 4.56 2.47 -20.89
N TYR A 327 5.46 1.59 -20.44
CA TYR A 327 6.25 1.86 -19.25
C TYR A 327 7.72 1.48 -19.44
N GLU A 328 8.57 2.14 -18.68
CA GLU A 328 10.03 1.96 -18.69
C GLU A 328 10.53 1.91 -17.23
N LEU A 329 11.43 0.97 -16.94
CA LEU A 329 12.14 0.90 -15.66
C LEU A 329 13.57 1.40 -15.90
N LYS A 330 13.98 2.41 -15.13
CA LYS A 330 15.30 3.05 -15.23
C LYS A 330 16.19 2.79 -14.03
#